data_AF-A0A2N4YPJ5-F1
#
_entry.id   AF-A0A2N4YPJ5-F1
#
_cell.length_a   1.000
_cell.length_b   1.000
_cell.length_c   1.000
_cell.angle_alpha   90.00
_cell.angle_beta   90.00
_cell.angle_gamma   90.00
#
_symmetry.space_group_name_H-M   'P 1'
#
loop_
_entity.id
_entity.type
_entity.pdbx_description
1 polymer ?
#
loop_
_entity_poly.entity_id
_entity_poly.type
_entity_poly.pdbx_seq_one_letter_code
_entity_poly.pdbx_strand_id
1 'polypeptide(L)'
;EERKVIKYRKEVLNSPEFEALWQRICQKTLYRLAFDEDVLIKSCIKSLSEMQPVAKAMVSFSKATIKQSQSGLDVKAQSNGTTSAVIDVAEQPLPDILGVLQEKTGLTRRSLSTILKESGRLADFAKNPQQFISEAIGRINYCKRLSIVDGIKYYPLNGDVYAQSLFMDKELTGYARNLFETSAKSVYEYVPKDSEVESRFAQELEEQNEVK
;
A
#
# COMPACT_ATOMS: atom_id res chain seq x y z
N GLU A 1 -18.33 14.97 -20.16
CA GLU A 1 -17.91 15.82 -19.01
C GLU A 1 -17.00 16.92 -19.55
N GLU A 2 -17.22 18.16 -19.11
CA GLU A 2 -16.52 19.34 -19.64
C GLU A 2 -15.18 19.57 -18.91
N ARG A 3 -14.09 19.64 -19.67
CA ARG A 3 -12.75 19.93 -19.18
C ARG A 3 -12.60 21.45 -19.10
N LYS A 4 -12.30 21.99 -17.92
CA LYS A 4 -12.06 23.42 -17.70
C LYS A 4 -10.57 23.71 -17.67
N VAL A 5 -10.17 24.81 -18.31
CA VAL A 5 -8.83 25.40 -18.18
C VAL A 5 -8.82 26.28 -16.94
N ILE A 6 -7.80 26.13 -16.11
CA ILE A 6 -7.67 26.82 -14.84
C ILE A 6 -6.70 27.97 -15.02
N LYS A 7 -7.11 29.19 -14.66
CA LYS A 7 -6.27 30.38 -14.73
C LYS A 7 -5.50 30.59 -13.43
N TYR A 8 -4.32 31.19 -13.56
CA TYR A 8 -3.52 31.63 -12.43
C TYR A 8 -3.80 33.09 -12.08
N ARG A 9 -3.65 33.45 -10.80
CA ARG A 9 -3.79 34.80 -10.27
C ARG A 9 -2.43 35.49 -10.25
N LYS A 10 -2.23 36.44 -11.17
CA LYS A 10 -0.99 37.22 -11.28
C LYS A 10 -0.65 38.00 -10.00
N GLU A 11 -1.65 38.48 -9.28
CA GLU A 11 -1.48 39.26 -8.05
C GLU A 11 -0.83 38.43 -6.94
N VAL A 12 -1.29 37.19 -6.77
CA VAL A 12 -0.74 36.26 -5.77
C VAL A 12 0.66 35.78 -6.18
N LEU A 13 0.85 35.46 -7.46
CA LEU A 13 2.14 34.96 -7.96
C LEU A 13 3.27 36.01 -7.81
N ASN A 14 2.94 37.29 -7.95
CA ASN A 14 3.89 38.40 -7.84
C ASN A 14 3.93 39.03 -6.43
N SER A 15 3.24 38.44 -5.44
CA SER A 15 3.23 38.96 -4.09
C SER A 15 4.57 38.70 -3.37
N PRO A 16 5.02 39.60 -2.49
CA PRO A 16 6.24 39.39 -1.71
C PRO A 16 6.12 38.17 -0.77
N GLU A 17 4.91 37.86 -0.31
CA GLU A 17 4.62 36.68 0.51
C GLU A 17 4.88 35.39 -0.28
N PHE A 18 4.39 35.32 -1.53
CA PHE A 18 4.58 34.15 -2.37
C PHE A 18 6.04 33.99 -2.78
N GLU A 19 6.75 35.08 -3.11
CA GLU A 19 8.17 35.03 -3.42
C GLU A 19 8.99 34.47 -2.26
N ALA A 20 8.72 34.93 -1.03
CA ALA A 20 9.38 34.42 0.18
C ALA A 20 9.09 32.94 0.43
N LEU A 21 7.87 32.48 0.16
CA LEU A 21 7.53 31.06 0.20
C LEU A 21 8.27 30.28 -0.89
N TRP A 22 8.26 30.78 -2.13
CA TRP A 22 8.87 30.14 -3.29
C TRP A 22 10.36 29.91 -3.08
N GLN A 23 11.10 30.91 -2.60
CA GLN A 23 12.53 30.79 -2.28
C GLN A 23 12.83 29.68 -1.26
N ARG A 24 11.87 29.32 -0.40
CA ARG A 24 12.02 28.24 0.58
C ARG A 24 11.72 26.86 0.00
N ILE A 25 10.83 26.76 -0.99
CA ILE A 25 10.31 25.47 -1.50
C ILE A 25 10.80 25.11 -2.92
N CYS A 26 11.41 26.05 -3.65
CA CYS A 26 11.79 25.84 -5.05
C CYS A 26 13.02 24.95 -5.25
N GLN A 27 13.72 24.58 -4.18
CA GLN A 27 14.92 23.75 -4.27
C GLN A 27 14.58 22.34 -4.74
N LYS A 28 15.27 21.88 -5.80
CA LYS A 28 15.15 20.48 -6.21
C LYS A 28 15.82 19.59 -5.17
N THR A 29 15.18 18.48 -4.84
CA THR A 29 15.71 17.52 -3.88
C THR A 29 15.91 16.17 -4.53
N LEU A 30 16.98 15.46 -4.16
CA LEU A 30 17.09 14.02 -4.36
C LEU A 30 16.61 13.31 -3.09
N TYR A 31 15.73 12.34 -3.26
CA TYR A 31 15.41 11.44 -2.17
C TYR A 31 16.44 10.30 -2.13
N ARG A 32 16.87 9.93 -0.93
CA ARG A 32 17.59 8.68 -0.67
C ARG A 32 16.85 7.91 0.40
N LEU A 33 16.72 6.61 0.18
CA LEU A 33 16.19 5.71 1.19
C LEU A 33 17.33 5.35 2.16
N ALA A 34 17.26 5.87 3.38
CA ALA A 34 18.07 5.39 4.49
C ALA A 34 17.42 4.09 5.01
N PHE A 35 18.04 2.97 4.69
CA PHE A 35 17.50 1.64 5.00
C PHE A 35 18.46 0.89 5.91
N ASP A 36 17.94 0.47 7.06
CA ASP A 36 18.66 -0.37 8.01
C ASP A 36 18.12 -1.81 7.91
N GLU A 37 18.95 -2.72 7.40
CA GLU A 37 18.57 -4.11 7.21
C GLU A 37 18.32 -4.82 8.55
N ASP A 38 19.10 -4.51 9.58
CA ASP A 38 18.98 -5.15 10.89
C ASP A 38 17.67 -4.75 11.57
N VAL A 39 17.27 -3.49 11.43
CA VAL A 39 15.96 -3.00 11.92
C VAL A 39 14.81 -3.69 11.19
N LEU A 40 14.91 -3.86 9.87
CA LEU A 40 13.88 -4.59 9.12
C LEU A 40 13.80 -6.05 9.58
N ILE A 41 14.93 -6.75 9.68
CA ILE A 41 14.97 -8.16 10.09
C ILE A 41 14.33 -8.33 11.48
N LYS A 42 14.71 -7.48 12.45
CA LYS A 42 14.12 -7.49 13.81
C LYS A 42 12.62 -7.25 13.78
N SER A 43 12.16 -6.30 12.97
CA SER A 43 10.73 -5.98 12.83
C SER A 43 9.95 -7.14 12.22
N CYS A 44 10.51 -7.81 11.21
CA CYS A 44 9.93 -9.01 10.61
C CYS A 44 9.87 -10.17 11.60
N ILE A 45 10.94 -10.41 12.37
CA ILE A 45 10.98 -11.45 13.41
C ILE A 45 9.86 -11.23 14.43
N LYS A 46 9.77 -10.00 14.97
CA LYS A 46 8.72 -9.63 15.93
C LYS A 46 7.34 -9.85 15.33
N SER A 47 7.10 -9.31 14.14
CA SER A 47 5.81 -9.44 13.45
C SER A 47 5.43 -10.91 13.21
N LEU A 48 6.35 -11.77 12.78
CA LEU A 48 6.07 -13.19 12.60
C LEU A 48 5.83 -13.91 13.93
N SER A 49 6.56 -13.57 14.99
CA SER A 49 6.38 -14.21 16.31
C SER A 49 4.97 -13.97 16.90
N GLU A 50 4.40 -12.79 16.60
CA GLU A 50 3.05 -12.35 17.00
C GLU A 50 1.93 -12.88 16.10
N MET A 51 2.25 -13.79 15.16
CA MET A 51 1.26 -14.42 14.30
C MET A 51 0.26 -15.24 15.11
N GLN A 52 -1.02 -15.20 14.73
CA GLN A 52 -2.04 -16.08 15.31
C GLN A 52 -1.65 -17.56 15.08
N PRO A 53 -2.03 -18.49 15.98
CA PRO A 53 -1.76 -19.89 15.79
C PRO A 53 -2.31 -20.40 14.45
N VAL A 54 -1.47 -21.09 13.69
CA VAL A 54 -1.88 -21.65 12.41
C VAL A 54 -2.73 -22.89 12.65
N ALA A 55 -3.97 -22.88 12.13
CA ALA A 55 -4.89 -24.01 12.25
C ALA A 55 -4.42 -25.18 11.36
N LYS A 56 -4.70 -26.42 11.80
CA LYS A 56 -4.45 -27.61 10.99
C LYS A 56 -5.26 -27.54 9.69
N ALA A 57 -4.64 -27.97 8.58
CA ALA A 57 -5.34 -28.05 7.30
C ALA A 57 -6.51 -29.05 7.40
N MET A 58 -7.72 -28.60 7.04
CA MET A 58 -8.92 -29.44 6.97
C MET A 58 -9.41 -29.51 5.53
N VAL A 59 -9.72 -30.71 5.04
CA VAL A 59 -10.44 -30.89 3.78
C VAL A 59 -11.84 -31.39 4.08
N SER A 60 -12.83 -30.62 3.63
CA SER A 60 -14.23 -31.03 3.64
C SER A 60 -14.59 -31.60 2.27
N PHE A 61 -15.02 -32.86 2.23
CA PHE A 61 -15.59 -33.46 1.04
C PHE A 61 -17.12 -33.32 1.09
N SER A 62 -17.71 -32.72 0.07
CA SER A 62 -19.15 -32.71 -0.15
C SER A 62 -19.49 -33.58 -1.36
N LYS A 63 -20.26 -34.65 -1.15
CA LYS A 63 -20.80 -35.48 -2.24
C LYS A 63 -22.25 -35.10 -2.49
N ALA A 64 -22.57 -34.74 -3.73
CA ALA A 64 -23.96 -34.55 -4.18
C ALA A 64 -24.33 -35.68 -5.13
N THR A 65 -25.43 -36.39 -4.85
CA THR A 65 -25.99 -37.41 -5.74
C THR A 65 -27.09 -36.78 -6.58
N ILE A 66 -26.89 -36.73 -7.90
CA ILE A 66 -27.90 -36.25 -8.85
C ILE A 66 -28.80 -37.44 -9.23
N LYS A 67 -30.11 -37.34 -8.94
CA LYS A 67 -31.12 -38.29 -9.44
C LYS A 67 -31.92 -37.63 -10.56
N GLN A 68 -31.89 -38.22 -11.75
CA GLN A 68 -32.67 -37.75 -12.90
C GLN A 68 -34.02 -38.48 -12.92
N SER A 69 -35.14 -37.73 -12.98
CA SER A 69 -36.48 -38.27 -13.13
C SER A 69 -37.06 -37.89 -14.50
N GLN A 70 -38.05 -38.65 -15.00
CA GLN A 70 -38.67 -38.44 -16.32
C GLN A 70 -39.39 -37.09 -16.48
N SER A 71 -39.61 -36.33 -15.40
CA SER A 71 -40.27 -35.02 -15.41
C SER A 71 -39.30 -33.82 -15.40
N GLY A 72 -38.00 -34.06 -15.53
CA GLY A 72 -36.95 -33.04 -15.46
C GLY A 72 -35.94 -33.27 -14.33
N LEU A 73 -34.85 -32.51 -14.39
CA LEU A 73 -33.75 -32.54 -13.41
C LEU A 73 -34.20 -31.92 -12.08
N ASP A 74 -34.69 -32.75 -11.15
CA ASP A 74 -34.96 -32.32 -9.78
C ASP A 74 -33.68 -32.52 -8.95
N VAL A 75 -32.88 -31.46 -8.79
CA VAL A 75 -31.67 -31.47 -7.95
C VAL A 75 -32.08 -31.38 -6.48
N LYS A 76 -32.59 -32.48 -5.92
CA LYS A 76 -32.69 -32.62 -4.46
C LYS A 76 -31.30 -32.93 -3.92
N ALA A 77 -30.59 -31.89 -3.48
CA ALA A 77 -29.40 -32.03 -2.67
C ALA A 77 -29.75 -32.79 -1.38
N GLN A 78 -29.62 -34.12 -1.39
CA GLN A 78 -29.56 -34.86 -0.14
C GLN A 78 -28.28 -34.42 0.56
N SER A 79 -28.43 -33.71 1.67
CA SER A 79 -27.38 -33.36 2.62
C SER A 79 -26.83 -34.64 3.26
N ASN A 80 -26.13 -35.47 2.48
CA ASN A 80 -25.35 -36.57 3.00
C ASN A 80 -24.00 -36.03 3.42
N GLY A 81 -23.96 -35.59 4.69
CA GLY A 81 -22.77 -35.44 5.53
C GLY A 81 -21.56 -34.76 4.92
N THR A 82 -21.33 -33.49 5.28
CA THR A 82 -19.99 -32.89 5.19
C THR A 82 -19.03 -33.72 6.05
N THR A 83 -18.24 -34.58 5.42
CA THR A 83 -17.17 -35.29 6.12
C THR A 83 -15.94 -34.40 6.04
N SER A 84 -15.63 -33.73 7.15
CA SER A 84 -14.39 -32.97 7.29
C SER A 84 -13.33 -33.90 7.85
N ALA A 85 -12.29 -34.18 7.06
CA ALA A 85 -11.12 -34.88 7.54
C ALA A 85 -10.02 -33.85 7.80
N VAL A 86 -9.42 -33.90 8.98
CA VAL A 86 -8.16 -33.21 9.25
C VAL A 86 -7.10 -33.91 8.41
N ILE A 87 -6.44 -33.20 7.50
CA ILE A 87 -5.30 -33.78 6.79
C ILE A 87 -4.16 -33.90 7.79
N ASP A 88 -3.56 -35.09 7.90
CA ASP A 88 -2.26 -35.19 8.52
C ASP A 88 -1.21 -34.70 7.51
N VAL A 89 -0.84 -33.42 7.63
CA VAL A 89 0.09 -32.75 6.70
C VAL A 89 1.48 -33.39 6.72
N ALA A 90 1.77 -34.25 7.70
CA ALA A 90 3.01 -35.03 7.80
C ALA A 90 3.31 -35.90 6.57
N GLU A 91 2.31 -36.28 5.77
CA GLU A 91 2.50 -37.13 4.58
C GLU A 91 2.76 -36.35 3.27
N GLN A 92 2.65 -35.02 3.27
CA GLN A 92 2.89 -34.21 2.06
C GLN A 92 4.32 -33.63 2.02
N PRO A 93 4.96 -33.61 0.84
CA PRO A 93 6.26 -32.96 0.70
C PRO A 93 6.15 -31.46 1.01
N LEU A 94 7.01 -30.98 1.92
CA LEU A 94 7.05 -29.56 2.28
C LEU A 94 7.58 -28.74 1.09
N PRO A 95 6.94 -27.61 0.75
CA PRO A 95 7.39 -26.74 -0.35
C PRO A 95 8.69 -25.98 0.02
N ASP A 96 9.42 -25.49 -1.00
CA ASP A 96 10.55 -24.58 -0.81
C ASP A 96 10.06 -23.21 -0.30
N ILE A 97 9.96 -23.09 1.02
CA ILE A 97 9.54 -21.84 1.68
C ILE A 97 10.48 -20.67 1.35
N LEU A 98 11.79 -20.88 1.25
CA LEU A 98 12.73 -19.79 1.01
C LEU A 98 12.61 -19.28 -0.43
N GLY A 99 12.41 -20.18 -1.39
CA GLY A 99 12.15 -19.81 -2.79
C GLY A 99 10.88 -18.97 -2.93
N VAL A 100 9.77 -19.44 -2.35
CA VAL A 100 8.49 -18.73 -2.42
C VAL A 100 8.56 -17.37 -1.73
N LEU A 101 9.13 -17.31 -0.53
CA LEU A 101 9.27 -16.04 0.20
C LEU A 101 10.21 -15.08 -0.53
N GLN A 102 11.31 -15.56 -1.12
CA GLN A 102 12.22 -14.72 -1.90
C GLN A 102 11.52 -14.11 -3.11
N GLU A 103 10.75 -14.89 -3.86
CA GLU A 103 10.00 -14.40 -5.02
C GLU A 103 8.96 -13.35 -4.62
N LYS A 104 8.22 -13.57 -3.52
CA LYS A 104 7.10 -12.70 -3.12
C LYS A 104 7.50 -11.51 -2.26
N THR A 105 8.69 -11.53 -1.65
CA THR A 105 9.16 -10.44 -0.77
C THR A 105 10.41 -9.75 -1.29
N GLY A 106 11.16 -10.34 -2.21
CA GLY A 106 12.43 -9.82 -2.72
C GLY A 106 13.58 -9.78 -1.69
N LEU A 107 13.39 -10.35 -0.49
CA LEU A 107 14.45 -10.46 0.51
C LEU A 107 15.44 -11.57 0.14
N THR A 108 16.68 -11.42 0.59
CA THR A 108 17.69 -12.46 0.37
C THR A 108 17.35 -13.72 1.16
N ARG A 109 17.78 -14.89 0.65
CA ARG A 109 17.63 -16.17 1.37
C ARG A 109 18.26 -16.13 2.76
N ARG A 110 19.34 -15.37 2.96
CA ARG A 110 20.00 -15.21 4.26
C ARG A 110 19.10 -14.48 5.25
N SER A 111 18.55 -13.33 4.87
CA SER A 111 17.66 -12.54 5.73
C SER A 111 16.38 -13.33 6.04
N LEU A 112 15.80 -14.02 5.04
CA LEU A 112 14.62 -14.88 5.23
C LEU A 112 14.89 -16.07 6.15
N SER A 113 16.03 -16.75 6.02
CA SER A 113 16.41 -17.84 6.91
C SER A 113 16.54 -17.37 8.36
N THR A 114 17.11 -16.18 8.56
CA THR A 114 17.24 -15.55 9.88
C THR A 114 15.87 -15.23 10.47
N ILE A 115 15.01 -14.55 9.70
CA ILE A 115 13.64 -14.20 10.11
C ILE A 115 12.85 -15.44 10.53
N LEU A 116 12.88 -16.50 9.71
CA LEU A 116 12.13 -17.73 9.98
C LEU A 116 12.64 -18.44 11.24
N LYS A 117 13.96 -18.58 11.39
CA LYS A 117 14.57 -19.26 12.54
C LYS A 117 14.32 -18.52 13.84
N GLU A 118 14.55 -17.21 13.84
CA GLU A 118 14.45 -16.37 15.04
C GLU A 118 13.00 -16.04 15.43
N SER A 119 12.04 -16.16 14.50
CA SER A 119 10.62 -16.00 14.82
C SER A 119 10.07 -17.05 15.78
N GLY A 120 10.71 -18.22 15.88
CA GLY A 120 10.21 -19.35 16.68
C GLY A 120 8.94 -20.03 16.12
N ARG A 121 8.49 -19.66 14.91
CA ARG A 121 7.22 -20.17 14.34
C ARG A 121 7.38 -21.25 13.26
N LEU A 122 8.58 -21.78 13.05
CA LEU A 122 8.82 -22.85 12.07
C LEU A 122 7.98 -24.12 12.29
N ALA A 123 7.59 -24.41 13.54
CA ALA A 123 6.71 -25.53 13.83
C ALA A 123 5.30 -25.37 13.21
N ASP A 124 4.83 -24.14 12.98
CA ASP A 124 3.54 -23.88 12.35
C ASP A 124 3.57 -24.12 10.84
N PHE A 125 4.74 -23.94 10.21
CA PHE A 125 4.93 -24.30 8.81
C PHE A 125 4.66 -25.79 8.57
N ALA A 126 5.13 -26.67 9.46
CA ALA A 126 4.86 -28.11 9.35
C ALA A 126 3.37 -28.47 9.53
N LYS A 127 2.59 -27.65 10.26
CA LYS A 127 1.16 -27.90 10.48
C LYS A 127 0.30 -27.53 9.28
N ASN A 128 0.62 -26.41 8.63
CA ASN A 128 -0.10 -25.92 7.45
C ASN A 128 0.82 -24.99 6.63
N PRO A 129 1.62 -25.56 5.69
CA PRO A 129 2.59 -24.84 4.90
C PRO A 129 1.99 -23.66 4.11
N GLN A 130 0.81 -23.87 3.52
CA GLN A 130 0.16 -22.87 2.68
C GLN A 130 -0.26 -21.64 3.48
N GLN A 131 -0.94 -21.84 4.61
CA GLN A 131 -1.37 -20.74 5.46
C GLN A 131 -0.17 -20.00 6.04
N PHE A 132 0.84 -20.73 6.53
CA PHE A 132 2.06 -20.13 7.08
C PHE A 132 2.78 -19.24 6.06
N ILE A 133 2.96 -19.73 4.82
CA ILE A 133 3.59 -18.97 3.74
C ILE A 133 2.81 -17.68 3.46
N SER A 134 1.48 -17.77 3.34
CA SER A 134 0.63 -16.60 3.05
C SER A 134 0.75 -15.52 4.13
N GLU A 135 0.66 -15.92 5.41
CA GLU A 135 0.80 -15.02 6.56
C GLU A 135 2.19 -14.40 6.64
N ALA A 136 3.25 -15.21 6.43
CA ALA A 136 4.62 -14.72 6.44
C ALA A 136 4.86 -13.68 5.33
N ILE A 137 4.36 -13.90 4.11
CA ILE A 137 4.45 -12.94 3.00
C ILE A 137 3.77 -11.63 3.39
N GLY A 138 2.54 -11.69 3.92
CA GLY A 138 1.77 -10.52 4.32
C GLY A 138 2.51 -9.67 5.36
N ARG A 139 3.02 -10.32 6.41
CA ARG A 139 3.75 -9.66 7.51
C ARG A 139 5.07 -9.05 7.06
N ILE A 140 5.87 -9.78 6.29
CA ILE A 140 7.16 -9.28 5.78
C ILE A 140 6.93 -8.05 4.89
N ASN A 141 5.97 -8.12 3.96
CA ASN A 141 5.68 -6.99 3.08
C ASN A 141 5.09 -5.79 3.82
N TYR A 142 4.34 -6.02 4.91
CA TYR A 142 3.90 -4.96 5.80
C TYR A 142 5.08 -4.25 6.48
N CYS A 143 6.00 -5.00 7.10
CA CYS A 143 7.21 -4.44 7.73
C CYS A 143 8.08 -3.67 6.74
N LYS A 144 8.24 -4.18 5.51
CA LYS A 144 8.96 -3.48 4.44
C LYS A 144 8.33 -2.13 4.11
N ARG A 145 7.00 -2.07 4.00
CA ARG A 145 6.28 -0.83 3.68
C ARG A 145 6.48 0.23 4.76
N LEU A 146 6.41 -0.17 6.03
CA LEU A 146 6.69 0.73 7.15
C LEU A 146 8.13 1.26 7.09
N SER A 147 9.09 0.38 6.85
CA SER A 147 10.51 0.74 6.78
C SER A 147 10.83 1.68 5.61
N ILE A 148 10.07 1.63 4.52
CA ILE A 148 10.22 2.56 3.40
C ILE A 148 9.80 3.96 3.82
N VAL A 149 8.63 4.10 4.44
CA VAL A 149 8.07 5.42 4.81
C VAL A 149 9.00 6.15 5.77
N ASP A 150 9.52 5.45 6.79
CA ASP A 150 10.42 6.05 7.78
C ASP A 150 11.81 6.38 7.22
N GLY A 151 12.22 5.71 6.13
CA GLY A 151 13.55 5.80 5.56
C GLY A 151 13.75 6.92 4.54
N ILE A 152 12.69 7.59 4.07
CA ILE A 152 12.81 8.61 3.03
C ILE A 152 13.48 9.87 3.59
N LYS A 153 14.67 10.19 3.06
CA LYS A 153 15.38 11.44 3.37
C LYS A 153 15.56 12.25 2.11
N TYR A 154 15.26 13.54 2.17
CA TYR A 154 15.43 14.48 1.08
C TYR A 154 16.72 15.27 1.28
N TYR A 155 17.52 15.38 0.21
CA TYR A 155 18.74 16.16 0.17
C TYR A 155 18.62 17.23 -0.92
N PRO A 156 18.83 18.51 -0.60
CA PRO A 156 18.78 19.57 -1.62
C PRO A 156 19.92 19.40 -2.62
N LEU A 157 19.62 19.62 -3.89
CA LEU A 157 20.61 19.73 -4.95
C LEU A 157 21.16 21.16 -4.98
N ASN A 158 22.47 21.30 -4.86
CA ASN A 158 23.11 22.62 -4.87
C ASN A 158 22.94 23.29 -6.23
N GLY A 159 22.27 24.46 -6.24
CA GLY A 159 22.14 25.31 -7.43
C GLY A 159 20.98 24.94 -8.38
N ASP A 160 20.28 23.85 -8.12
CA ASP A 160 19.14 23.41 -8.93
C ASP A 160 17.82 23.83 -8.29
N VAL A 161 17.16 24.84 -8.88
CA VAL A 161 15.85 25.33 -8.45
C VAL A 161 14.81 25.17 -9.55
N TYR A 162 13.56 25.02 -9.16
CA TYR A 162 12.41 25.12 -10.06
C TYR A 162 12.19 26.59 -10.43
N ALA A 163 11.99 26.87 -11.71
CA ALA A 163 11.65 28.21 -12.18
C ALA A 163 10.20 28.56 -11.79
N GLN A 164 9.97 29.79 -11.34
CA GLN A 164 8.62 30.28 -11.05
C GLN A 164 7.74 30.37 -12.32
N SER A 165 8.35 30.43 -13.51
CA SER A 165 7.61 30.42 -14.79
C SER A 165 6.78 29.15 -14.99
N LEU A 166 7.07 28.07 -14.24
CA LEU A 166 6.27 26.84 -14.27
C LEU A 166 4.78 27.07 -13.99
N PHE A 167 4.43 28.10 -13.21
CA PHE A 167 3.03 28.45 -12.94
C PHE A 167 2.34 29.08 -14.16
N MET A 168 3.11 29.69 -15.07
CA MET A 168 2.63 30.34 -16.29
C MET A 168 2.65 29.40 -17.50
N ASP A 169 3.71 28.61 -17.64
CA ASP A 169 4.00 27.80 -18.83
C ASP A 169 3.18 26.49 -18.86
N LYS A 170 2.73 26.01 -17.69
CA LYS A 170 1.91 24.79 -17.60
C LYS A 170 0.44 25.14 -17.46
N GLU A 171 -0.31 24.91 -18.54
CA GLU A 171 -1.77 24.97 -18.50
C GLU A 171 -2.32 23.86 -17.59
N LEU A 172 -2.95 24.28 -16.49
CA LEU A 172 -3.66 23.37 -15.60
C LEU A 172 -5.09 23.17 -16.12
N THR A 173 -5.53 21.92 -16.16
CA THR A 173 -6.88 21.57 -16.61
C THR A 173 -7.47 20.50 -15.70
N GLY A 174 -8.77 20.49 -15.53
CA GLY A 174 -9.46 19.42 -14.82
C GLY A 174 -10.90 19.26 -15.24
N TYR A 175 -11.51 18.14 -14.83
CA TYR A 175 -12.93 17.90 -15.01
C TYR A 175 -13.71 18.65 -13.94
N ALA A 176 -14.82 19.31 -14.29
CA ALA A 176 -15.57 20.16 -13.36
C ALA A 176 -15.94 19.51 -12.02
N ARG A 177 -16.21 18.20 -12.00
CA ARG A 177 -16.50 17.42 -10.78
C ARG A 177 -15.32 17.28 -9.80
N ASN A 178 -14.10 17.38 -10.31
CA ASN A 178 -12.84 17.20 -9.58
C ASN A 178 -12.12 18.54 -9.34
N LEU A 179 -12.82 19.67 -9.47
CA LEU A 179 -12.25 20.98 -9.19
C LEU A 179 -12.75 21.48 -7.84
N PHE A 180 -11.83 22.01 -7.05
CA PHE A 180 -12.12 22.78 -5.85
C PHE A 180 -11.88 24.26 -6.16
N GLU A 181 -12.89 25.11 -5.94
CA GLU A 181 -12.77 26.55 -6.11
C GLU A 181 -12.03 27.14 -4.91
N THR A 182 -11.02 27.96 -5.17
CA THR A 182 -10.17 28.53 -4.12
C THR A 182 -10.45 30.01 -3.92
N SER A 183 -10.15 30.53 -2.73
CA SER A 183 -10.18 31.98 -2.49
C SER A 183 -8.92 32.66 -3.03
N ALA A 184 -8.79 33.96 -2.79
CA ALA A 184 -7.63 34.77 -3.19
C ALA A 184 -6.29 34.31 -2.59
N LYS A 185 -6.27 33.36 -1.64
CA LYS A 185 -5.06 32.80 -1.03
C LYS A 185 -4.27 31.86 -1.95
N SER A 186 -4.88 31.40 -3.04
CA SER A 186 -4.27 30.43 -3.96
C SER A 186 -3.75 31.07 -5.24
N VAL A 187 -2.67 30.50 -5.80
CA VAL A 187 -2.09 30.91 -7.09
C VAL A 187 -3.04 30.60 -8.26
N TYR A 188 -3.91 29.59 -8.14
CA TYR A 188 -4.86 29.19 -9.18
C TYR A 188 -6.30 29.40 -8.74
N GLU A 189 -7.20 29.75 -9.65
CA GLU A 189 -8.64 29.88 -9.36
C GLU A 189 -9.26 28.57 -8.86
N TYR A 190 -8.79 27.44 -9.40
CA TYR A 190 -9.24 26.10 -9.03
C TYR A 190 -8.05 25.19 -8.77
N VAL A 191 -8.23 24.23 -7.87
CA VAL A 191 -7.27 23.14 -7.63
C VAL A 191 -7.92 21.82 -8.01
N PRO A 192 -7.32 21.03 -8.92
CA PRO A 192 -7.75 19.66 -9.16
C PRO A 192 -7.58 18.82 -7.90
N LYS A 193 -8.61 18.05 -7.57
CA LYS A 193 -8.62 17.09 -6.47
C LYS A 193 -8.89 15.70 -7.01
N ASP A 194 -7.95 14.79 -6.78
CA ASP A 194 -8.02 13.40 -7.18
C ASP A 194 -8.25 12.46 -5.99
N SER A 195 -8.16 12.99 -4.76
CA SER A 195 -8.42 12.24 -3.53
C SER A 195 -9.20 13.02 -2.48
N GLU A 196 -9.77 12.28 -1.52
CA GLU A 196 -10.43 12.86 -0.33
C GLU A 196 -9.43 13.63 0.55
N VAL A 197 -8.18 13.15 0.63
CA VAL A 197 -7.10 13.81 1.38
C VAL A 197 -6.80 15.18 0.80
N GLU A 198 -6.67 15.28 -0.53
CA GLU A 198 -6.45 16.56 -1.22
C GLU A 198 -7.65 17.50 -1.09
N SER A 199 -8.87 16.95 -1.15
CA SER A 199 -10.10 17.74 -0.94
C SER A 199 -10.12 18.38 0.44
N ARG A 200 -9.82 17.59 1.48
CA ARG A 200 -9.78 18.07 2.86
C ARG A 200 -8.65 19.10 3.05
N PHE A 201 -7.47 18.84 2.49
CA PHE A 201 -6.35 19.77 2.57
C PHE A 201 -6.68 21.13 1.94
N ALA A 202 -7.31 21.13 0.76
CA ALA A 202 -7.72 22.37 0.11
C ALA A 202 -8.73 23.16 0.95
N GLN A 203 -9.71 22.46 1.55
CA GLN A 203 -10.69 23.09 2.43
C GLN A 203 -10.03 23.66 3.70
N GLU A 204 -9.18 22.89 4.38
CA GLU A 204 -8.47 23.35 5.58
C GLU A 204 -7.59 24.57 5.28
N LEU A 205 -6.93 24.60 4.12
CA LEU A 205 -6.12 25.74 3.70
C LEU A 205 -6.95 27.02 3.53
N GLU A 206 -8.17 26.91 3.00
CA GLU A 206 -9.06 28.06 2.85
C GLU A 206 -9.54 28.61 4.19
N GLU A 207 -9.80 27.73 5.15
CA GLU A 207 -10.26 28.09 6.51
C GLU A 207 -9.14 28.67 7.38
N GLN A 208 -7.87 28.47 7.02
CA GLN A 208 -6.70 28.98 7.75
C GLN A 208 -6.48 30.48 7.54
N ASN A 209 -6.66 31.28 8.59
CA ASN A 209 -6.50 32.75 8.54
C ASN A 209 -5.04 33.22 8.53
N GLU A 210 -4.09 32.34 8.90
CA GLU A 210 -2.65 32.65 8.87
C GLU A 210 -2.07 32.65 7.45
N VAL A 211 -2.78 32.01 6.51
CA VAL A 211 -2.44 31.97 5.09
C VAL A 211 -3.00 33.23 4.44
N LYS A 212 -2.08 34.04 3.90
CA LYS A 212 -2.38 35.30 3.21
C LYS A 212 -2.44 35.08 1.70
#